data_AF-A0AAV0KW93-F1
#
_entry.id   AF-A0AAV0KW93-F1
#
_cell.length_a   1.000
_cell.length_b   1.000
_cell.length_c   1.000
_cell.angle_alpha   90.00
_cell.angle_beta   90.00
_cell.angle_gamma   90.00
#
_symmetry.space_group_name_H-M   'P 1'
#
loop_
_entity.id
_entity.type
_entity.pdbx_description
1 polymer ?
#
loop_
_entity_poly.entity_id
_entity_poly.type
_entity_poly.pdbx_seq_one_letter_code
_entity_poly.pdbx_strand_id
1 'polypeptide(L)'
;MAIGSHKLSQQGAITKRMTAIEEMAGMDVLCSDKTGTLTLNKLSIDKNLIEVFIKGVDKEYVILTAARASRVENQDAIDACMLNMLADPKEARAGIREVHFLPFNPVDKRTALTYINESDGKWYRASKGAPEQILELCHSSQDLRRKVHSVIEKLAERGLRSLGVARQELGVNVKMITGDQLAIGKETGRRLGLGTHMYPSAALLGQDKDSNIAAIPVEELIEKADGFAGVFQC
;
A
#
# COMPACT_ATOMS: atom_id res chain seq x y z
N MET A 1 5.26 -30.07 41.92
CA MET A 1 5.46 -28.90 41.02
C MET A 1 6.27 -29.24 39.75
N ALA A 2 7.49 -29.77 39.82
CA ALA A 2 8.33 -30.03 38.63
C ALA A 2 7.69 -30.99 37.60
N ILE A 3 7.07 -32.08 38.06
CA ILE A 3 6.33 -33.01 37.21
C ILE A 3 5.10 -32.34 36.56
N GLY A 4 4.47 -31.40 37.27
CA GLY A 4 3.33 -30.62 36.75
C GLY A 4 3.74 -29.70 35.60
N SER A 5 4.85 -28.97 35.77
CA SER A 5 5.46 -28.15 34.71
C SER A 5 5.82 -29.00 33.48
N HIS A 6 6.40 -30.19 33.68
CA HIS A 6 6.71 -31.10 32.58
C HIS A 6 5.46 -31.58 31.84
N LYS A 7 4.38 -31.95 32.56
CA LYS A 7 3.09 -32.33 31.94
C LYS A 7 2.44 -31.18 31.17
N LEU A 8 2.47 -29.96 31.69
CA LEU A 8 1.94 -28.78 30.99
C LEU A 8 2.73 -28.49 29.70
N SER A 9 4.05 -28.65 29.75
CA SER A 9 4.91 -28.52 28.56
C SER A 9 4.57 -29.56 27.49
N GLN A 10 4.29 -30.81 27.87
CA GLN A 10 3.80 -31.85 26.94
C GLN A 10 2.45 -31.49 26.29
N GLN A 11 1.64 -30.64 26.94
CA GLN A 11 0.39 -30.11 26.39
C GLN A 11 0.58 -28.78 25.62
N GLY A 12 1.82 -28.33 25.41
CA GLY A 12 2.14 -27.09 24.70
C GLY A 12 2.09 -25.81 25.55
N ALA A 13 1.88 -25.93 26.87
CA ALA A 13 1.86 -24.80 27.80
C ALA A 13 3.20 -24.68 28.54
N ILE A 14 3.98 -23.64 28.24
CA ILE A 14 5.29 -23.40 28.85
C ILE A 14 5.13 -22.57 30.13
N THR A 15 5.38 -23.18 31.29
CA THR A 15 5.37 -22.49 32.58
C THR A 15 6.75 -21.95 32.95
N LYS A 16 6.94 -20.62 32.89
CA LYS A 16 8.21 -19.95 33.25
C LYS A 16 8.45 -19.87 34.77
N ARG A 17 7.38 -19.83 35.56
CA ARG A 17 7.42 -19.80 37.04
C ARG A 17 6.66 -21.00 37.57
N MET A 18 7.27 -21.77 38.47
CA MET A 18 6.64 -22.99 39.04
C MET A 18 5.41 -22.66 39.91
N THR A 19 5.38 -21.49 40.54
CA THR A 19 4.23 -21.00 41.33
C THR A 19 3.00 -20.69 40.48
N ALA A 20 3.17 -20.47 39.17
CA ALA A 20 2.05 -20.19 38.26
C ALA A 20 1.07 -21.38 38.16
N ILE A 21 1.50 -22.59 38.50
CA ILE A 21 0.64 -23.78 38.50
C ILE A 21 -0.41 -23.69 39.62
N GLU A 22 -0.03 -23.17 40.79
CA GLU A 22 -0.94 -22.99 41.93
C GLU A 22 -1.90 -21.82 41.68
N GLU A 23 -1.38 -20.70 41.16
CA GLU A 23 -2.19 -19.53 40.76
C GLU A 23 -3.25 -19.92 39.71
N MET A 24 -2.88 -20.78 38.74
CA MET A 24 -3.81 -21.26 37.72
C MET A 24 -4.88 -22.20 38.26
N ALA A 25 -4.56 -22.99 39.30
CA ALA A 25 -5.53 -23.88 39.94
C ALA A 25 -6.59 -23.13 40.76
N GLY A 26 -6.24 -21.96 41.29
CA GLY A 26 -7.16 -21.06 42.01
C GLY A 26 -7.78 -19.97 41.13
N MET A 27 -7.68 -20.06 39.80
CA MET A 27 -8.17 -19.02 38.90
C MET A 27 -9.69 -19.08 38.73
N ASP A 28 -10.39 -18.02 39.13
CA ASP A 28 -11.85 -17.90 38.97
C ASP A 28 -12.26 -17.21 37.66
N VAL A 29 -11.40 -16.33 37.11
CA VAL A 29 -11.70 -15.54 35.91
C VAL A 29 -10.50 -15.56 34.94
N LEU A 30 -10.76 -15.94 33.69
CA LEU A 30 -9.78 -15.92 32.60
C LEU A 30 -10.11 -14.81 31.59
N CYS A 31 -9.26 -13.78 31.52
CA CYS A 31 -9.32 -12.77 30.46
C CYS A 31 -8.40 -13.18 29.32
N SER A 32 -8.98 -13.65 28.21
CA SER A 32 -8.23 -14.07 27.02
C SER A 32 -8.35 -13.02 25.90
N ASP A 33 -7.24 -12.73 25.21
CA ASP A 33 -7.28 -11.88 24.02
C ASP A 33 -7.98 -12.60 22.86
N LYS A 34 -8.80 -11.89 22.11
CA LYS A 34 -9.51 -12.46 20.95
C LYS A 34 -8.56 -12.82 19.82
N THR A 35 -7.66 -11.89 19.47
CA THR A 35 -6.81 -12.03 18.27
C THR A 35 -5.57 -12.83 18.63
N GLY A 36 -5.35 -13.97 18.00
CA GLY A 36 -4.16 -14.80 18.27
C GLY A 36 -4.31 -15.83 19.39
N THR A 37 -5.36 -15.74 20.22
CA THR A 37 -5.68 -16.78 21.23
C THR A 37 -7.01 -17.47 20.93
N LEU A 38 -8.13 -16.74 20.90
CA LEU A 38 -9.45 -17.34 20.64
C LEU A 38 -9.74 -17.58 19.15
N THR A 39 -9.12 -16.80 18.27
CA THR A 39 -9.37 -16.86 16.82
C THR A 39 -8.18 -17.46 16.09
N LEU A 40 -8.47 -18.24 15.03
CA LEU A 40 -7.47 -18.96 14.23
C LEU A 40 -6.52 -18.07 13.42
N ASN A 41 -6.65 -16.73 13.51
CA ASN A 41 -5.99 -15.74 12.66
C ASN A 41 -6.06 -16.07 11.15
N LYS A 42 -7.08 -16.86 10.75
CA LYS A 42 -7.39 -17.23 9.37
C LYS A 42 -8.52 -16.34 8.89
N LEU A 43 -8.14 -15.25 8.24
CA LEU A 43 -9.09 -14.28 7.71
C LEU A 43 -9.66 -14.76 6.39
N SER A 44 -10.95 -14.51 6.16
CA SER A 44 -11.64 -14.74 4.91
C SER A 44 -12.51 -13.53 4.58
N ILE A 45 -12.75 -13.30 3.29
CA ILE A 45 -13.54 -12.18 2.79
C ILE A 45 -14.75 -12.74 2.05
N ASP A 46 -15.93 -12.29 2.44
CA ASP A 46 -17.16 -12.57 1.69
C ASP A 46 -17.35 -11.50 0.60
N LYS A 47 -17.23 -11.91 -0.68
CA LYS A 47 -17.38 -11.02 -1.84
C LYS A 47 -18.75 -10.34 -1.91
N ASN A 48 -19.79 -10.96 -1.34
CA ASN A 48 -21.14 -10.40 -1.36
C ASN A 48 -21.26 -9.14 -0.50
N LEU A 49 -20.45 -9.05 0.55
CA LEU A 49 -20.48 -7.95 1.53
C LEU A 49 -19.57 -6.77 1.16
N ILE A 50 -18.86 -6.85 0.03
CA ILE A 50 -18.05 -5.75 -0.47
C ILE A 50 -18.99 -4.67 -1.04
N GLU A 51 -18.98 -3.51 -0.40
CA GLU A 51 -19.68 -2.30 -0.83
C GLU A 51 -18.71 -1.38 -1.59
N VAL A 52 -19.14 -0.90 -2.76
CA VAL A 52 -18.34 0.00 -3.61
C VAL A 52 -19.01 1.36 -3.67
N PHE A 53 -18.27 2.40 -3.31
CA PHE A 53 -18.80 3.76 -3.19
C PHE A 53 -18.56 4.65 -4.41
N ILE A 54 -17.70 4.22 -5.34
CA ILE A 54 -17.36 4.94 -6.56
C ILE A 54 -18.14 4.34 -7.74
N LYS A 55 -18.73 5.19 -8.57
CA LYS A 55 -19.46 4.73 -9.77
C LYS A 55 -18.49 4.20 -10.83
N GLY A 56 -18.85 3.09 -11.48
CA GLY A 56 -18.06 2.50 -12.57
C GLY A 56 -16.86 1.67 -12.12
N VAL A 57 -16.81 1.28 -10.85
CA VAL A 57 -15.78 0.40 -10.30
C VAL A 57 -16.45 -0.90 -9.84
N ASP A 58 -15.91 -2.03 -10.28
CA ASP A 58 -16.41 -3.35 -9.89
C ASP A 58 -15.77 -3.84 -8.58
N LYS A 59 -16.45 -4.80 -7.93
CA LYS A 59 -15.92 -5.43 -6.69
C LYS A 59 -14.57 -6.11 -6.92
N GLU A 60 -14.36 -6.71 -8.09
CA GLU A 60 -13.09 -7.32 -8.48
C GLU A 60 -11.95 -6.31 -8.54
N TYR A 61 -12.25 -5.12 -9.05
CA TYR A 61 -11.28 -4.02 -9.11
C TYR A 61 -10.85 -3.56 -7.71
N VAL A 62 -11.78 -3.53 -6.75
CA VAL A 62 -11.49 -3.22 -5.35
C VAL A 62 -10.59 -4.29 -4.71
N ILE A 63 -10.87 -5.57 -4.97
CA ILE A 63 -10.04 -6.69 -4.51
C ILE A 63 -8.63 -6.58 -5.10
N LEU A 64 -8.51 -6.33 -6.41
CA LEU A 64 -7.22 -6.14 -7.07
C LEU A 64 -6.44 -4.97 -6.48
N THR A 65 -7.12 -3.86 -6.20
CA THR A 65 -6.51 -2.67 -5.56
C THR A 65 -6.02 -2.98 -4.14
N ALA A 66 -6.79 -3.75 -3.37
CA ALA A 66 -6.39 -4.19 -2.04
C ALA A 66 -5.20 -5.17 -2.09
N ALA A 67 -5.20 -6.10 -3.05
CA ALA A 67 -4.09 -7.01 -3.29
C ALA A 67 -2.81 -6.27 -3.73
N ARG A 68 -2.94 -5.23 -4.56
CA ARG A 68 -1.84 -4.30 -4.90
C ARG A 68 -1.24 -3.66 -3.65
N ALA A 69 -2.06 -3.21 -2.71
CA ALA A 69 -1.60 -2.64 -1.44
C ALA A 69 -1.09 -3.69 -0.43
N SER A 70 -1.04 -4.97 -0.77
CA SER A 70 -0.53 -6.07 0.08
C SER A 70 0.93 -6.40 -0.26
N ARG A 71 1.72 -6.83 0.72
CA ARG A 71 3.03 -7.43 0.47
C ARG A 71 2.87 -8.83 -0.11
N VAL A 72 3.68 -9.16 -1.11
CA VAL A 72 3.73 -10.53 -1.66
C VAL A 72 4.62 -11.42 -0.78
N GLU A 73 5.66 -10.85 -0.19
CA GLU A 73 6.62 -11.52 0.69
C GLU A 73 6.38 -11.14 2.16
N ASN A 74 6.53 -12.11 3.06
CA ASN A 74 6.33 -11.96 4.51
C ASN A 74 4.93 -11.40 4.86
N GLN A 75 3.92 -12.19 4.54
CA GLN A 75 2.51 -11.78 4.55
C GLN A 75 1.94 -11.79 5.96
N ASP A 76 1.37 -10.66 6.37
CA ASP A 76 0.41 -10.64 7.48
C ASP A 76 -0.85 -11.42 7.09
N ALA A 77 -1.63 -11.89 8.07
CA ALA A 77 -2.87 -12.63 7.82
C ALA A 77 -3.86 -11.88 6.89
N ILE A 78 -3.84 -10.54 6.92
CA ILE A 78 -4.66 -9.69 6.05
C ILE A 78 -4.12 -9.70 4.61
N ASP A 79 -2.81 -9.63 4.44
CA ASP A 79 -2.13 -9.60 3.13
C ASP A 79 -2.33 -10.94 2.41
N ALA A 80 -2.12 -12.04 3.13
CA ALA A 80 -2.37 -13.39 2.63
C ALA A 80 -3.83 -13.57 2.20
N CYS A 81 -4.78 -13.07 3.01
CA CYS A 81 -6.20 -13.12 2.68
C CYS A 81 -6.52 -12.38 1.37
N MET A 82 -5.96 -11.18 1.18
CA MET A 82 -6.20 -10.40 -0.03
C MET A 82 -5.61 -11.04 -1.29
N LEU A 83 -4.41 -11.63 -1.19
CA LEU A 83 -3.78 -12.32 -2.31
C LEU A 83 -4.51 -13.62 -2.68
N ASN A 84 -4.99 -14.36 -1.67
CA ASN A 84 -5.76 -15.59 -1.89
C ASN A 84 -7.18 -15.35 -2.45
N MET A 85 -7.65 -14.09 -2.51
CA MET A 85 -8.91 -13.74 -3.15
C MET A 85 -8.81 -13.61 -4.68
N LEU A 86 -7.59 -13.49 -5.20
CA LEU A 86 -7.27 -13.51 -6.62
C LEU A 86 -7.13 -14.96 -7.11
N ALA A 87 -7.35 -15.18 -8.41
CA ALA A 87 -7.14 -16.50 -9.02
C ALA A 87 -5.65 -16.87 -9.04
N ASP A 88 -4.80 -15.91 -9.39
CA ASP A 88 -3.34 -16.00 -9.28
C ASP A 88 -2.81 -14.78 -8.49
N PRO A 89 -2.06 -14.97 -7.38
CA PRO A 89 -1.42 -13.89 -6.64
C PRO A 89 -0.54 -12.97 -7.51
N LYS A 90 -0.01 -13.46 -8.64
CA LYS A 90 0.80 -12.67 -9.57
C LYS A 90 0.00 -11.55 -10.25
N GLU A 91 -1.32 -11.69 -10.38
CA GLU A 91 -2.18 -10.64 -10.93
C GLU A 91 -2.09 -9.34 -10.13
N ALA A 92 -1.79 -9.43 -8.83
CA ALA A 92 -1.58 -8.26 -7.98
C ALA A 92 -0.45 -7.35 -8.48
N ARG A 93 0.51 -7.88 -9.24
CA ARG A 93 1.65 -7.14 -9.82
C ARG A 93 1.68 -7.12 -11.34
N ALA A 94 0.70 -7.73 -12.01
CA ALA A 94 0.63 -7.74 -13.46
C ALA A 94 0.40 -6.32 -14.03
N GLY A 95 1.21 -5.94 -15.02
CA GLY A 95 1.09 -4.67 -15.75
C GLY A 95 1.36 -3.42 -14.90
N ILE A 96 2.00 -3.58 -13.74
CA ILE A 96 2.40 -2.46 -12.89
C ILE A 96 3.86 -2.56 -12.52
N ARG A 97 4.48 -1.40 -12.38
CA ARG A 97 5.83 -1.27 -11.85
C ARG A 97 5.79 -0.66 -10.47
N GLU A 98 6.23 -1.43 -9.48
CA GLU A 98 6.33 -0.97 -8.09
C GLU A 98 7.38 0.12 -7.96
N VAL A 99 7.03 1.22 -7.29
CA VAL A 99 7.97 2.32 -6.98
C VAL A 99 8.28 2.35 -5.50
N HIS A 100 7.25 2.33 -4.65
CA HIS A 100 7.44 2.45 -3.21
C HIS A 100 6.30 1.81 -2.43
N PHE A 101 6.66 0.97 -1.45
CA PHE A 101 5.73 0.34 -0.53
C PHE A 101 5.83 0.95 0.87
N LEU A 102 4.70 1.43 1.40
CA LEU A 102 4.56 1.92 2.76
C LEU A 102 4.08 0.78 3.68
N PRO A 103 4.93 0.26 4.59
CA PRO A 103 4.53 -0.76 5.56
C PRO A 103 3.46 -0.28 6.53
N PHE A 104 2.83 -1.24 7.20
CA PHE A 104 1.87 -0.95 8.25
C PHE A 104 2.57 -0.24 9.40
N ASN A 105 1.99 0.89 9.82
CA ASN A 105 2.39 1.63 11.01
C ASN A 105 1.18 1.69 11.96
N PRO A 106 1.30 1.33 13.25
CA PRO A 106 0.22 1.44 14.24
C PRO A 106 -0.40 2.84 14.37
N VAL A 107 0.35 3.89 14.02
CA VAL A 107 -0.14 5.29 13.99
C VAL A 107 -1.02 5.52 12.77
N ASP A 108 -0.51 5.19 11.58
CA ASP A 108 -1.22 5.42 10.30
C ASP A 108 -2.32 4.39 10.02
N LYS A 109 -2.26 3.22 10.66
CA LYS A 109 -3.15 2.06 10.55
C LYS A 109 -3.48 1.66 9.10
N ARG A 110 -2.52 1.84 8.19
CA ARG A 110 -2.68 1.54 6.76
C ARG A 110 -1.38 1.07 6.14
N THR A 111 -1.51 0.45 4.98
CA THR A 111 -0.44 0.11 4.04
C THR A 111 -0.74 0.79 2.70
N ALA A 112 0.30 1.05 1.91
CA ALA A 112 0.11 1.61 0.58
C ALA A 112 1.19 1.15 -0.39
N LEU A 113 0.82 0.94 -1.65
CA LEU A 113 1.74 0.73 -2.75
C LEU A 113 1.61 1.90 -3.74
N THR A 114 2.73 2.55 -4.01
CA THR A 114 2.87 3.47 -5.14
C THR A 114 3.44 2.70 -6.32
N TYR A 115 2.75 2.75 -7.45
CA TYR A 115 3.11 2.03 -8.66
C TYR A 115 2.82 2.86 -9.91
N ILE A 116 3.52 2.55 -10.99
CA ILE A 116 3.24 3.07 -12.32
C ILE A 116 2.49 1.98 -13.08
N ASN A 117 1.38 2.34 -13.69
CA ASN A 117 0.64 1.43 -14.55
C ASN A 117 1.27 1.45 -15.95
N GLU A 118 1.64 0.28 -16.48
CA GLU A 118 2.37 0.19 -17.76
C GLU A 118 1.49 0.54 -18.96
N SER A 119 0.18 0.40 -18.82
CA SER A 119 -0.78 0.70 -19.90
C SER A 119 -0.96 2.20 -20.17
N ASP A 120 -0.89 3.04 -19.14
CA ASP A 120 -1.13 4.48 -19.24
C ASP A 120 0.09 5.33 -18.83
N GLY A 121 1.14 4.72 -18.29
CA GLY A 121 2.33 5.41 -17.78
C GLY A 121 2.07 6.27 -16.54
N LYS A 122 0.86 6.21 -15.96
CA LYS A 122 0.44 7.08 -14.86
C LYS A 122 0.80 6.48 -13.51
N TRP A 123 1.04 7.38 -12.56
CA TRP A 123 1.36 7.02 -11.19
C TRP A 123 0.09 6.87 -10.38
N TYR A 124 -0.02 5.74 -9.69
CA TYR A 124 -1.13 5.47 -8.79
C TYR A 124 -0.62 5.05 -7.42
N ARG A 125 -1.40 5.38 -6.40
CA ARG A 125 -1.23 4.89 -5.05
C ARG A 125 -2.46 4.12 -4.63
N ALA A 126 -2.31 2.82 -4.40
CA ALA A 126 -3.31 2.00 -3.75
C ALA A 126 -3.03 1.96 -2.25
N SER A 127 -4.05 2.08 -1.42
CA SER A 127 -3.93 1.99 0.04
C SER A 127 -5.04 1.15 0.63
N LYS A 128 -4.72 0.39 1.69
CA LYS A 128 -5.68 -0.35 2.50
C LYS A 128 -5.39 -0.15 3.98
N GLY A 129 -6.42 -0.12 4.81
CA GLY A 129 -6.25 0.12 6.24
C GLY A 129 -7.55 0.25 7.01
N ALA A 130 -7.45 0.81 8.21
CA ALA A 130 -8.63 1.15 9.01
C ALA A 130 -9.56 2.07 8.20
N PRO A 131 -10.87 1.78 8.10
CA PRO A 131 -11.79 2.56 7.28
C PRO A 131 -11.76 4.06 7.56
N GLU A 132 -11.67 4.46 8.82
CA GLU A 132 -11.60 5.86 9.23
C GLU A 132 -10.37 6.59 8.66
N GLN A 133 -9.21 5.94 8.68
CA GLN A 133 -7.96 6.50 8.16
C GLN A 133 -7.99 6.62 6.63
N ILE A 134 -8.65 5.67 5.96
CA ILE A 134 -8.84 5.72 4.51
C ILE A 134 -9.87 6.79 4.12
N LEU A 135 -10.94 6.94 4.91
CA LEU A 135 -11.97 7.96 4.68
C LEU A 135 -11.42 9.38 4.85
N GLU A 136 -10.51 9.57 5.80
CA GLU A 136 -9.80 10.83 6.01
C GLU A 136 -8.96 11.24 4.79
N LEU A 137 -8.28 10.29 4.13
CA LEU A 137 -7.52 10.54 2.90
C LEU A 137 -8.38 10.99 1.71
N CYS A 138 -9.61 10.50 1.63
CA CYS A 138 -10.44 10.68 0.44
C CYS A 138 -11.13 12.05 0.36
N HIS A 139 -10.90 12.96 1.32
CA HIS A 139 -11.50 14.31 1.38
C HIS A 139 -12.99 14.34 0.98
N SER A 140 -13.73 13.32 1.40
CA SER A 140 -15.05 13.04 0.84
C SER A 140 -16.17 13.83 1.52
N SER A 141 -17.26 14.07 0.79
CA SER A 141 -18.46 14.73 1.28
C SER A 141 -19.05 14.05 2.52
N GLN A 142 -19.66 14.84 3.40
CA GLN A 142 -20.26 14.38 4.67
C GLN A 142 -21.26 13.22 4.47
N ASP A 143 -21.96 13.19 3.33
CA ASP A 143 -22.92 12.14 2.98
C ASP A 143 -22.26 10.79 2.74
N LEU A 144 -21.08 10.78 2.11
CA LEU A 144 -20.33 9.54 1.89
C LEU A 144 -19.83 8.99 3.23
N ARG A 145 -19.31 9.87 4.09
CA ARG A 145 -18.86 9.48 5.43
C ARG A 145 -19.96 8.78 6.22
N ARG A 146 -21.16 9.36 6.25
CA ARG A 146 -22.34 8.77 6.90
C ARG A 146 -22.70 7.40 6.35
N LYS A 147 -22.67 7.22 5.03
CA LYS A 147 -22.93 5.92 4.38
C LYS A 147 -21.89 4.87 4.78
N VAL A 148 -20.60 5.24 4.77
CA VAL A 148 -19.50 4.35 5.15
C VAL A 148 -19.63 3.91 6.60
N HIS A 149 -19.88 4.82 7.54
CA HIS A 149 -20.10 4.47 8.94
C HIS A 149 -21.27 3.52 9.14
N SER A 150 -22.41 3.76 8.46
CA SER A 150 -23.57 2.86 8.54
C SER A 150 -23.24 1.44 8.06
N VAL A 151 -22.42 1.28 7.02
CA VAL A 151 -21.96 -0.04 6.55
C VAL A 151 -21.02 -0.68 7.56
N ILE A 152 -20.10 0.09 8.14
CA ILE A 152 -19.16 -0.41 9.17
C ILE A 152 -19.92 -0.94 10.39
N GLU A 153 -20.93 -0.21 10.87
CA GLU A 153 -21.78 -0.63 11.98
C GLU A 153 -22.51 -1.94 11.68
N LYS A 154 -23.13 -2.06 10.48
CA LYS A 154 -23.79 -3.31 10.04
C LYS A 154 -22.84 -4.49 9.96
N LEU A 155 -21.60 -4.27 9.55
CA LEU A 155 -20.56 -5.32 9.54
C LEU A 155 -20.13 -5.69 10.96
N ALA A 156 -20.01 -4.70 11.85
CA ALA A 156 -19.63 -4.90 13.24
C ALA A 156 -20.70 -5.67 14.04
N GLU A 157 -21.99 -5.41 13.81
CA GLU A 157 -23.11 -6.18 14.39
C GLU A 157 -23.05 -7.66 14.03
N ARG A 158 -22.49 -7.97 12.86
CA ARG A 158 -22.27 -9.35 12.38
C ARG A 158 -20.92 -9.94 12.83
N GLY A 159 -20.15 -9.21 13.63
CA GLY A 159 -18.83 -9.62 14.12
C GLY A 159 -17.72 -9.57 13.06
N LEU A 160 -17.94 -8.90 11.92
CA LEU A 160 -16.99 -8.82 10.81
C LEU A 160 -16.03 -7.64 11.00
N ARG A 161 -14.75 -7.86 10.64
CA ARG A 161 -13.75 -6.79 10.61
C ARG A 161 -13.87 -6.02 9.29
N SER A 162 -14.12 -4.72 9.35
CA SER A 162 -14.12 -3.81 8.20
C SER A 162 -12.71 -3.37 7.81
N LEU A 163 -12.42 -3.32 6.51
CA LEU A 163 -11.19 -2.77 5.95
C LEU A 163 -11.53 -1.77 4.84
N GLY A 164 -10.94 -0.58 4.89
CA GLY A 164 -11.07 0.43 3.85
C GLY A 164 -10.02 0.24 2.76
N VAL A 165 -10.39 0.51 1.51
CA VAL A 165 -9.51 0.49 0.34
C VAL A 165 -9.70 1.79 -0.43
N ALA A 166 -8.60 2.42 -0.82
CA ALA A 166 -8.61 3.62 -1.65
C ALA A 166 -7.55 3.55 -2.74
N ARG A 167 -7.80 4.27 -3.83
CA ARG A 167 -6.85 4.51 -4.91
C ARG A 167 -6.79 6.00 -5.18
N GLN A 168 -5.58 6.51 -5.39
CA GLN A 168 -5.34 7.88 -5.81
C GLN A 168 -4.48 7.86 -7.08
N GLU A 169 -4.86 8.65 -8.08
CA GLU A 169 -3.96 9.03 -9.17
C GLU A 169 -3.05 10.14 -8.67
N LEU A 170 -1.74 9.89 -8.70
CA LEU A 170 -0.75 10.90 -8.36
C LEU A 170 -0.49 11.70 -9.64
N GLY A 171 -1.10 12.87 -9.77
CA GLY A 171 -0.86 13.81 -10.88
C GLY A 171 0.55 14.44 -10.88
N VAL A 172 1.53 13.79 -10.27
CA VAL A 172 2.89 14.31 -10.13
C VAL A 172 3.76 13.66 -11.19
N ASN A 173 4.08 14.43 -12.24
CA ASN A 173 5.11 14.04 -13.19
C ASN A 173 6.48 14.26 -12.52
N VAL A 174 7.17 13.17 -12.18
CA VAL A 174 8.47 13.22 -11.53
C VAL A 174 9.55 13.45 -12.59
N LYS A 175 10.14 14.65 -12.59
CA LYS A 175 11.22 15.02 -13.50
C LYS A 175 12.56 14.85 -12.80
N MET A 176 13.45 14.09 -13.40
CA MET A 176 14.80 13.88 -12.85
C MET A 176 15.63 15.16 -12.98
N ILE A 177 16.35 15.57 -11.95
CA ILE A 177 17.39 16.59 -12.04
C ILE A 177 18.71 15.95 -11.60
N THR A 178 19.74 15.96 -12.45
CA THR A 178 21.06 15.39 -12.13
C THR A 178 22.21 16.30 -12.57
N GLY A 179 23.31 16.26 -11.82
CA GLY A 179 24.60 16.87 -12.21
C GLY A 179 25.42 16.03 -13.18
N ASP A 180 25.02 14.77 -13.41
CA ASP A 180 25.72 13.89 -14.35
C ASP A 180 25.55 14.32 -15.80
N GLN A 181 26.39 13.78 -16.69
CA GLN A 181 26.25 13.97 -18.13
C GLN A 181 24.93 13.37 -18.64
N LEU A 182 24.37 13.97 -19.69
CA LEU A 182 23.05 13.61 -20.25
C LEU A 182 22.90 12.11 -20.56
N ALA A 183 23.95 11.46 -21.06
CA ALA A 183 23.92 10.02 -21.34
C ALA A 183 23.69 9.17 -20.08
N ILE A 184 24.30 9.56 -18.95
CA ILE A 184 24.15 8.88 -17.65
C ILE A 184 22.75 9.14 -17.09
N GLY A 185 22.28 10.38 -17.20
CA GLY A 185 20.91 10.74 -16.83
C GLY A 185 19.90 9.89 -17.58
N LYS A 186 20.00 9.79 -18.92
CA LYS A 186 19.08 8.99 -19.75
C LYS A 186 19.09 7.52 -19.38
N GLU A 187 20.26 6.92 -19.14
CA GLU A 187 20.34 5.52 -18.73
C GLU A 187 19.75 5.29 -17.33
N THR A 188 19.98 6.21 -16.40
CA THR A 188 19.38 6.18 -15.07
C THR A 188 17.86 6.34 -15.13
N GLY A 189 17.38 7.30 -15.92
CA GLY A 189 15.96 7.53 -16.19
C GLY A 189 15.28 6.33 -16.84
N ARG A 190 15.95 5.64 -17.76
CA ARG A 190 15.47 4.39 -18.36
C ARG A 190 15.33 3.28 -17.30
N ARG A 191 16.34 3.08 -16.45
CA ARG A 191 16.31 2.06 -15.38
C ARG A 191 15.26 2.36 -14.32
N LEU A 192 15.16 3.63 -13.94
CA LEU A 192 14.13 4.13 -13.01
C LEU A 192 12.79 4.36 -13.71
N GLY A 193 12.67 4.11 -15.02
CA GLY A 193 11.51 4.37 -15.90
C GLY A 193 10.82 5.70 -15.64
N LEU A 194 11.63 6.73 -15.42
CA LEU A 194 11.23 8.12 -15.50
C LEU A 194 11.19 8.60 -16.96
N GLY A 195 11.70 7.78 -17.88
CA GLY A 195 11.76 8.07 -19.31
C GLY A 195 13.17 8.47 -19.75
N THR A 196 13.33 8.73 -21.05
CA THR A 196 14.62 9.05 -21.69
C THR A 196 14.60 10.40 -22.42
N HIS A 197 13.48 11.12 -22.40
CA HIS A 197 13.36 12.48 -22.94
C HIS A 197 13.97 13.50 -21.97
N MET A 198 15.28 13.36 -21.75
CA MET A 198 16.05 14.28 -20.93
C MET A 198 16.77 15.32 -21.77
N TYR A 199 16.90 16.52 -21.22
CA TYR A 199 17.54 17.67 -21.84
C TYR A 199 18.73 18.16 -20.99
N PRO A 200 19.73 18.81 -21.59
CA PRO A 200 20.77 19.48 -20.81
C PRO A 200 20.19 20.68 -20.06
N SER A 201 20.77 21.00 -18.90
CA SER A 201 20.40 22.18 -18.10
C SER A 201 20.50 23.51 -18.89
N ALA A 202 21.40 23.58 -19.87
CA ALA A 202 21.54 24.72 -20.78
C ALA A 202 20.29 25.03 -21.61
N ALA A 203 19.44 24.02 -21.88
CA ALA A 203 18.19 24.19 -22.60
C ALA A 203 17.15 24.98 -21.80
N LEU A 204 17.19 24.93 -20.46
CA LEU A 204 16.33 25.74 -19.58
C LEU A 204 16.73 27.22 -19.58
N LEU A 205 18.00 27.52 -19.87
CA LEU A 205 18.55 28.87 -19.91
C LEU A 205 18.51 29.49 -21.31
N GLY A 206 17.97 28.78 -22.31
CA GLY A 206 17.91 29.24 -23.71
C GLY A 206 19.29 29.32 -24.40
N GLN A 207 20.30 28.63 -23.88
CA GLN A 207 21.68 28.67 -24.40
C GLN A 207 22.08 27.38 -25.14
N ASP A 208 21.10 26.60 -25.62
CA ASP A 208 21.40 25.37 -26.33
C ASP A 208 21.83 25.64 -27.79
N LYS A 209 22.79 24.85 -28.28
CA LYS A 209 23.33 24.97 -29.65
C LYS A 209 22.42 24.34 -30.71
N ASP A 210 21.44 23.53 -30.28
CA ASP A 210 20.47 22.88 -31.15
C ASP A 210 19.27 23.80 -31.45
N SER A 211 19.16 24.23 -32.71
CA SER A 211 18.12 25.14 -33.20
C SER A 211 16.69 24.63 -33.04
N ASN A 212 16.51 23.30 -32.97
CA ASN A 212 15.19 22.67 -32.74
C ASN A 212 14.75 22.69 -31.27
N ILE A 213 15.68 22.76 -30.31
CA ILE A 213 15.37 22.76 -28.87
C ILE A 213 15.24 24.21 -28.38
N ALA A 214 16.06 25.12 -28.92
CA ALA A 214 16.00 26.55 -28.63
C ALA A 214 14.70 27.24 -29.09
N ALA A 215 13.93 26.61 -29.99
CA ALA A 215 12.67 27.13 -30.51
C ALA A 215 11.44 26.77 -29.65
N ILE A 216 11.58 25.85 -28.69
CA ILE A 216 10.48 25.40 -27.83
C ILE A 216 10.37 26.35 -26.62
N PRO A 217 9.17 26.88 -26.29
CA PRO A 217 8.96 27.64 -25.07
C PRO A 217 9.40 26.84 -23.84
N VAL A 218 10.07 27.50 -22.88
CA VAL A 218 10.61 26.85 -21.68
C VAL A 218 9.52 26.10 -20.88
N GLU A 219 8.30 26.63 -20.84
CA GLU A 219 7.14 25.98 -20.20
C GLU A 219 6.79 24.63 -20.86
N GLU A 220 6.72 24.59 -22.19
CA GLU A 220 6.43 23.38 -22.96
C GLU A 220 7.58 22.37 -22.88
N LEU A 221 8.83 22.85 -22.83
CA LEU A 221 10.01 22.04 -22.60
C LEU A 221 9.95 21.38 -21.21
N ILE A 222 9.63 22.16 -20.16
CA ILE A 222 9.47 21.65 -18.81
C ILE A 222 8.36 20.61 -18.79
N GLU A 223 7.19 20.84 -19.39
CA GLU A 223 6.09 19.88 -19.39
C GLU A 223 6.44 18.55 -20.07
N LYS A 224 7.10 18.60 -21.24
CA LYS A 224 7.43 17.41 -22.05
C LYS A 224 8.69 16.67 -21.61
N ALA A 225 9.56 17.29 -20.81
CA ALA A 225 10.82 16.66 -20.39
C ALA A 225 10.64 15.61 -19.27
N ASP A 226 11.31 14.49 -19.40
CA ASP A 226 11.44 13.44 -18.36
C ASP A 226 12.49 13.83 -17.30
N GLY A 227 13.38 14.76 -17.63
CA GLY A 227 14.39 15.28 -16.71
C GLY A 227 15.44 16.20 -17.34
N PHE A 228 16.30 16.78 -16.50
CA PHE A 228 17.39 17.66 -16.89
C PHE A 228 18.72 17.17 -16.29
N ALA A 229 19.77 17.20 -17.11
CA ALA A 229 21.10 16.71 -16.75
C ALA A 229 22.18 17.80 -16.88
N GLY A 230 23.32 17.64 -16.21
CA GLY A 230 24.38 18.64 -16.14
C GLY A 230 24.02 19.87 -15.32
N VAL A 231 23.20 19.71 -14.28
CA VAL A 231 22.89 20.78 -13.32
C VAL A 231 24.00 20.86 -12.28
N PHE A 232 24.84 21.89 -12.37
CA PHE A 232 25.87 22.17 -11.38
C PHE A 232 25.30 23.11 -10.31
N GLN A 233 25.46 22.77 -9.04
CA GLN A 233 25.30 23.75 -7.96
C GLN A 233 26.48 24.73 -8.04
N CYS A 234 26.20 26.02 -8.13
CA CYS A 234 27.19 27.07 -7.91
C CYS A 234 27.67 27.09 -6.46
#